data_AF-A0A7K6F3V7-F1
#
_entry.id   AF-A0A7K6F3V7-F1
#
_cell.length_a   1.000
_cell.length_b   1.000
_cell.length_c   1.000
_cell.angle_alpha   90.00
_cell.angle_beta   90.00
_cell.angle_gamma   90.00
#
_symmetry.space_group_name_H-M   'P 1'
#
loop_
_entity.id
_entity.type
_entity.pdbx_description
1 polymer ?
#
loop_
_entity_poly.entity_id
_entity_poly.type
_entity_poly.pdbx_seq_one_letter_code
_entity_poly.pdbx_strand_id
1 'polypeptide(L)' 'DEEEEEEERVPDEAEQELLRLEFTTRMYQRFLEGQDGDFDYSQVDENPELDNLDILSRDLEDRYFDEEEPSEAPQLE' A
#
# COMPACT_ATOMS: atom_id res chain seq x y z
N ASP A 1 22.75 -42.76 -14.06
CA ASP A 1 22.62 -42.00 -12.81
C ASP A 1 23.71 -40.95 -12.77
N GLU A 2 23.48 -39.90 -13.54
CA GLU A 2 24.24 -38.65 -13.47
C GLU A 2 23.28 -37.68 -12.78
N GLU A 3 23.14 -37.84 -11.46
CA GLU A 3 22.65 -36.76 -10.61
C GLU A 3 23.79 -35.74 -10.61
N GLU A 4 23.76 -34.83 -11.59
CA GLU A 4 24.56 -33.62 -11.58
C GLU A 4 24.26 -32.93 -10.26
N GLU A 5 25.21 -33.00 -9.33
CA GLU A 5 25.26 -32.15 -8.16
C GLU A 5 25.19 -30.70 -8.71
N GLU A 6 24.02 -30.08 -8.60
CA GLU A 6 23.85 -28.64 -8.81
C GLU A 6 24.79 -27.97 -7.81
N GLU A 7 26.02 -27.72 -8.23
CA GLU A 7 27.00 -27.04 -7.40
C GLU A 7 26.38 -25.72 -6.94
N GLU A 8 26.36 -25.53 -5.62
CA GLU A 8 25.93 -24.33 -4.93
C GLU A 8 26.87 -23.17 -5.30
N ARG A 9 26.75 -22.69 -6.54
CA ARG A 9 27.49 -21.55 -7.06
C ARG A 9 26.95 -20.30 -6.39
N VAL A 10 27.82 -19.59 -5.67
CA VAL A 10 27.52 -18.25 -5.18
C VAL A 10 27.39 -17.33 -6.41
N PRO A 11 26.21 -16.70 -6.65
CA PRO A 11 26.03 -15.80 -7.77
C PRO A 11 26.91 -14.56 -7.62
N ASP A 12 27.33 -13.98 -8.75
CA ASP A 12 28.10 -12.73 -8.74
C ASP A 12 27.23 -11.54 -8.27
N GLU A 13 27.85 -10.39 -8.01
CA GLU A 13 27.14 -9.23 -7.45
C GLU A 13 26.02 -8.71 -8.38
N ALA A 14 26.22 -8.79 -9.70
CA ALA A 14 25.20 -8.37 -10.67
C ALA A 14 24.06 -9.40 -10.79
N GLU A 15 24.39 -10.70 -10.78
CA GLU A 15 23.44 -11.80 -10.71
C GLU A 15 22.60 -11.71 -9.42
N GLN A 16 23.21 -11.40 -8.27
CA GLN A 16 22.52 -11.18 -7.00
C GLN A 16 21.55 -10.00 -7.06
N GLU A 17 21.95 -8.88 -7.67
CA GLU A 17 21.05 -7.73 -7.84
C GLU A 17 19.85 -8.07 -8.72
N LEU A 18 20.07 -8.81 -9.82
CA LEU A 18 19.01 -9.27 -10.71
C LEU A 18 18.05 -10.23 -10.01
N LEU A 19 18.59 -11.22 -9.27
CA LEU A 19 17.80 -12.17 -8.49
C LEU A 19 16.97 -11.45 -7.42
N ARG A 20 17.57 -10.47 -6.74
CA ARG A 20 16.84 -9.64 -5.75
C ARG A 20 15.70 -8.89 -6.41
N LEU A 21 15.95 -8.28 -7.57
CA LEU A 21 14.94 -7.51 -8.31
C LEU A 21 13.81 -8.40 -8.82
N GLU A 22 14.12 -9.58 -9.35
CA GLU A 22 13.13 -10.56 -9.79
C GLU A 22 12.25 -10.98 -8.60
N PHE A 23 12.88 -11.32 -7.47
CA PHE A 23 12.18 -11.73 -6.27
C PHE A 23 11.24 -10.64 -5.76
N THR A 24 11.72 -9.41 -5.59
CA THR A 24 10.88 -8.30 -5.11
C THR A 24 9.76 -7.99 -6.10
N THR A 25 10.02 -8.01 -7.40
CA THR A 25 8.99 -7.78 -8.42
C THR A 25 7.90 -8.85 -8.36
N ARG A 26 8.30 -10.13 -8.24
CA ARG A 26 7.36 -11.25 -8.14
C ARG A 26 6.53 -11.20 -6.86
N MET A 27 7.14 -10.87 -5.73
CA MET A 27 6.41 -10.69 -4.47
C MET A 27 5.46 -9.50 -4.57
N TYR A 28 5.86 -8.40 -5.22
CA TYR A 28 5.00 -7.24 -5.42
C TYR A 28 3.78 -7.58 -6.31
N GLN A 29 3.98 -8.37 -7.37
CA GLN A 29 2.88 -8.86 -8.20
C GLN A 29 1.91 -9.74 -7.40
N ARG A 30 2.43 -10.69 -6.61
CA ARG A 30 1.60 -11.54 -5.74
C ARG A 30 0.81 -10.73 -4.72
N PHE A 31 1.44 -9.72 -4.15
CA PHE A 31 0.81 -8.78 -3.24
C PHE A 31 -0.37 -8.06 -3.92
N LEU A 32 -0.17 -7.49 -5.11
CA LEU A 32 -1.23 -6.83 -5.86
C LEU A 32 -2.35 -7.78 -6.32
N GLU A 33 -2.01 -9.04 -6.58
CA GLU A 33 -2.97 -10.07 -7.03
C GLU A 33 -3.66 -10.80 -5.87
N GLY A 34 -3.30 -10.50 -4.62
CA GLY A 34 -3.88 -11.14 -3.43
C GLY A 34 -3.55 -12.65 -3.33
N GLN A 35 -2.42 -13.08 -3.90
CA GLN A 35 -2.08 -14.51 -4.04
C GLN A 35 -1.36 -15.11 -2.83
N ASP A 36 -0.98 -14.30 -1.85
CA ASP A 36 -0.32 -14.80 -0.64
C ASP A 36 -1.39 -15.40 0.30
N GLY A 37 -1.61 -16.71 0.18
CA GLY A 37 -2.64 -17.43 0.94
C GLY A 37 -2.45 -17.47 2.47
N ASP A 38 -1.28 -17.05 2.95
CA ASP A 38 -0.96 -16.94 4.37
C ASP A 38 -1.32 -15.56 4.96
N PHE A 39 -1.73 -14.60 4.12
CA PHE A 39 -2.12 -13.25 4.53
C PHE A 39 -3.53 -12.90 4.04
N ASP A 40 -4.37 -12.40 4.93
CA ASP A 40 -5.73 -11.97 4.61
C ASP A 40 -5.73 -10.50 4.18
N TYR A 41 -5.77 -10.26 2.86
CA TYR A 41 -5.79 -8.91 2.29
C TYR A 41 -7.03 -8.09 2.67
N SER A 42 -8.13 -8.73 3.09
CA SER A 42 -9.32 -7.99 3.56
C SER A 42 -9.01 -7.16 4.82
N GLN A 43 -7.99 -7.54 5.61
CA GLN A 43 -7.54 -6.78 6.78
C GLN A 43 -6.91 -5.43 6.43
N VAL A 44 -6.55 -5.22 5.17
CA VAL A 44 -5.94 -3.98 4.67
C VAL A 44 -6.86 -3.30 3.66
N ASP A 45 -7.33 -4.03 2.65
CA ASP A 45 -8.15 -3.50 1.56
C ASP A 45 -9.56 -3.11 2.00
N GLU A 46 -10.14 -3.81 2.97
CA GLU A 46 -11.50 -3.55 3.48
C GLU A 46 -11.48 -2.94 4.88
N ASN A 47 -10.36 -2.34 5.29
CA ASN A 47 -10.19 -1.81 6.64
C ASN A 47 -10.44 -0.30 6.71
N PRO A 48 -11.62 0.14 7.19
CA PRO A 48 -11.95 1.56 7.29
C PRO A 48 -11.13 2.32 8.33
N GLU A 49 -10.42 1.64 9.23
CA GLU A 49 -9.52 2.30 10.20
C GLU A 49 -8.18 2.70 9.56
N LEU A 50 -7.81 2.04 8.45
CA LEU A 50 -6.63 2.40 7.65
C LEU A 50 -6.97 3.44 6.57
N ASP A 51 -8.26 3.67 6.32
CA ASP A 51 -8.71 4.75 5.45
C ASP A 51 -8.43 6.11 6.12
N ASN A 52 -7.84 7.03 5.36
CA ASN A 52 -7.58 8.40 5.81
C ASN A 52 -8.85 9.27 5.79
N LEU A 53 -9.98 8.76 6.29
CA LEU A 53 -11.28 9.46 6.29
C LEU A 53 -11.22 10.77 7.09
N ASP A 54 -10.44 10.82 8.17
CA ASP A 54 -10.27 12.02 8.98
C ASP A 54 -9.65 13.18 8.18
N ILE A 55 -8.73 12.87 7.26
CA ILE A 55 -8.10 13.88 6.39
C ILE A 55 -9.14 14.42 5.42
N LEU A 56 -9.92 13.54 4.78
CA LEU A 56 -10.98 13.93 3.86
C LEU A 56 -12.05 14.79 4.56
N SER A 57 -12.43 14.42 5.78
CA SER A 57 -13.40 15.19 6.57
C SER A 57 -12.91 16.61 6.84
N ARG A 58 -11.64 16.77 7.24
CA ARG A 58 -11.07 18.09 7.51
C ARG A 58 -10.93 18.92 6.24
N ASP A 59 -10.45 18.33 5.15
CA ASP A 59 -10.31 19.02 3.86
C ASP A 59 -11.67 19.49 3.30
N LEU A 60 -12.74 18.73 3.57
CA LEU A 60 -14.12 19.11 3.22
C LEU A 60 -14.66 20.23 4.12
N GLU A 61 -14.39 20.15 5.41
CA GLU A 61 -14.76 21.19 6.39
C GLU A 61 -14.07 22.52 6.06
N ASP A 62 -12.76 22.52 5.84
CA ASP A 62 -11.99 23.70 5.45
C ASP A 62 -12.56 24.34 4.19
N ARG A 63 -12.90 23.52 3.16
CA ARG A 63 -13.55 24.03 1.94
C ARG A 63 -14.90 24.67 2.23
N TYR A 64 -15.73 24.06 3.08
CA TYR A 64 -17.04 24.60 3.44
C TYR A 64 -16.92 26.00 4.08
N PHE A 65 -15.95 26.19 4.96
CA PHE A 65 -15.70 27.49 5.60
C PHE A 65 -15.05 28.52 4.66
N ASP A 66 -14.15 28.10 3.77
CA ASP A 66 -13.51 28.99 2.80
C ASP A 66 -14.48 29.45 1.68
N GLU A 67 -15.48 28.63 1.33
CA GLU A 67 -16.50 28.96 0.31
C GLU A 67 -17.61 29.88 0.84
N GLU A 68 -17.85 29.92 2.15
CA GLU A 68 -18.83 30.83 2.76
C GLU A 68 -18.21 32.22 3.01
N GLU A 69 -18.87 33.28 2.53
CA GLU A 69 -18.51 34.62 2.97
C GLU A 69 -18.89 34.81 4.46
N PRO A 70 -18.06 35.52 5.25
CA PRO A 70 -18.33 35.73 6.66
C PRO A 70 -19.68 36.45 6.84
N SER A 71 -20.65 35.75 7.43
CA SER A 71 -21.98 36.27 7.73
C SER A 71 -22.13 36.54 9.24
N GLU A 72 -22.99 37.51 9.59
CA GLU A 72 -23.25 37.85 10.98
C GLU A 72 -23.98 36.69 11.67
N ALA A 73 -23.42 36.20 12.80
CA ALA A 73 -23.96 35.04 13.49
C ALA A 73 -25.43 35.29 13.91
N PRO A 74 -26.33 34.30 13.75
CA PRO A 74 -27.74 34.47 14.12
C PRO A 74 -27.85 34.80 15.61
N GLN A 75 -28.53 35.91 15.93
CA GLN A 75 -28.81 36.25 17.32
C GLN A 75 -29.84 35.25 17.87
N LEU A 76 -29.40 34.42 18.81
CA LEU A 76 -30.26 33.53 19.57
C LEU A 76 -31.14 34.38 20.51
N GLU A 77 -32.45 34.32 20.31
CA GLU A 77 -33.47 34.94 21.19
C GLU A 77 -33.71 34.13 22.47
#